data_AF-A0A091LV73-F1
#
_entry.id   AF-A0A091LV73-F1
#
_cell.length_a   1.000
_cell.length_b   1.000
_cell.length_c   1.000
_cell.angle_alpha   90.00
_cell.angle_beta   90.00
_cell.angle_gamma   90.00
#
_symmetry.space_group_name_H-M   'P 1'
#
loop_
_entity.id
_entity.type
_entity.pdbx_description
1 polymer ?
#
loop_
_entity_poly.entity_id
_entity_poly.type
_entity_poly.pdbx_seq_one_letter_code
_entity_poly.pdbx_strand_id
1 'polypeptide(L)' 'VAHPQEPHHPSEKPVIHCHKCGEPCKGEVLRVQARHFHIKCFTCK' A
#
# COMPACT_ATOMS: atom_id res chain seq x y z
N VAL A 1 33.43 -19.97 7.46
CA VAL A 1 33.33 -18.93 6.42
C VAL A 1 31.99 -18.23 6.59
N ALA A 2 31.99 -16.92 6.83
CA ALA A 2 30.78 -16.15 7.12
C ALA A 2 30.21 -15.58 5.81
N HIS A 3 28.93 -15.85 5.55
CA HIS A 3 28.20 -15.29 4.41
C HIS A 3 28.05 -13.77 4.59
N PRO A 4 28.39 -12.94 3.58
CA PRO A 4 28.14 -11.50 3.66
C PRO A 4 26.64 -11.25 3.65
N GLN A 5 26.15 -10.53 4.67
CA GLN A 5 24.77 -10.09 4.75
C GLN A 5 24.54 -9.07 3.62
N GLU A 6 23.69 -9.46 2.67
CA GLU A 6 23.31 -8.65 1.52
C GLU A 6 22.72 -7.31 1.99
N PRO A 7 22.96 -6.21 1.23
CA PRO A 7 22.57 -4.87 1.62
C PRO A 7 21.08 -4.83 1.91
N HIS A 8 20.73 -4.23 3.05
CA HIS A 8 19.37 -3.94 3.47
C HIS A 8 18.56 -3.37 2.31
N HIS A 9 17.80 -4.21 1.62
CA HIS A 9 16.71 -3.75 0.79
C HIS A 9 15.75 -3.08 1.77
N PRO A 10 15.55 -1.75 1.74
CA PRO A 10 14.42 -1.20 2.46
C PRO A 10 13.24 -1.98 1.92
N SER A 11 12.61 -2.78 2.78
CA SER A 11 11.40 -3.50 2.43
C SER A 11 10.43 -2.41 2.00
N GLU A 12 10.35 -2.17 0.69
CA GLU A 12 9.50 -1.16 0.08
C GLU A 12 8.09 -1.62 0.39
N LYS A 13 7.59 -1.21 1.55
CA LYS A 13 6.25 -1.54 2.02
C LYS A 13 5.33 -1.24 0.85
N PRO A 14 4.61 -2.26 0.33
CA PRO A 14 3.85 -2.10 -0.88
C PRO A 14 2.93 -0.89 -0.72
N VAL A 15 3.20 0.14 -1.53
CA VAL A 15 2.44 1.39 -1.47
C VAL A 15 1.07 1.10 -2.07
N ILE A 16 0.06 1.13 -1.22
CA ILE A 16 -1.32 0.93 -1.63
C ILE A 16 -1.80 2.21 -2.29
N HIS A 17 -2.41 2.12 -3.47
CA HIS A 17 -2.94 3.28 -4.18
C HIS A 17 -4.47 3.29 -4.13
N CYS A 18 -5.05 4.45 -3.86
CA CYS A 18 -6.49 4.65 -3.87
C CYS A 18 -7.01 4.58 -5.30
N HIS A 19 -7.96 3.68 -5.55
CA HIS A 19 -8.54 3.51 -6.87
C HIS A 19 -9.45 4.69 -7.29
N LYS A 20 -9.93 5.52 -6.35
CA LYS A 20 -10.75 6.71 -6.62
C LYS A 20 -9.94 7.92 -7.08
N CYS A 21 -8.82 8.22 -6.40
CA CYS A 21 -8.02 9.42 -6.66
C CYS A 21 -6.60 9.14 -7.20
N GLY A 22 -6.15 7.88 -7.23
CA GLY A 22 -4.83 7.47 -7.73
C GLY A 22 -3.67 7.70 -6.76
N GLU A 23 -3.91 8.37 -5.63
CA GLU A 23 -2.87 8.71 -4.67
C GLU A 23 -2.49 7.52 -3.76
N PRO A 24 -1.25 7.50 -3.25
CA PRO A 24 -0.82 6.50 -2.28
C PRO A 24 -1.56 6.69 -0.97
N CYS A 25 -2.31 5.66 -0.58
CA CYS A 25 -2.90 5.58 0.72
C CYS A 25 -1.82 5.47 1.80
N LYS A 26 -1.90 6.35 2.81
CA LYS A 26 -1.06 6.27 4.01
C LYS A 26 -1.88 5.72 5.18
N GLY A 27 -1.39 4.65 5.77
CA GLY A 27 -2.00 4.03 6.95
C GLY A 27 -3.20 3.16 6.59
N GLU A 28 -4.35 3.48 7.15
CA GLU A 28 -5.53 2.62 7.13
C GLU A 28 -6.37 2.83 5.86
N VAL A 29 -6.73 1.73 5.20
CA VAL A 29 -7.38 1.73 3.88
C VAL A 29 -8.55 0.77 3.84
N LEU A 30 -9.54 1.08 3.01
CA LEU A 30 -10.65 0.18 2.74
C LEU A 30 -10.35 -0.64 1.49
N ARG A 31 -10.66 -1.94 1.52
CA ARG A 31 -10.46 -2.87 0.41
C ARG A 31 -11.80 -3.44 -0.05
N VAL A 32 -12.15 -3.23 -1.32
CA VAL A 32 -13.42 -3.69 -1.92
C VAL A 32 -13.14 -4.29 -3.29
N GLN A 33 -13.64 -5.51 -3.53
CA GLN A 33 -13.39 -6.27 -4.77
C GLN A 33 -11.92 -6.23 -5.23
N ALA A 34 -10.99 -6.49 -4.29
CA ALA A 34 -9.54 -6.42 -4.49
C ALA A 34 -8.96 -5.02 -4.83
N ARG A 35 -9.76 -3.96 -4.85
CA ARG A 35 -9.32 -2.57 -5.02
C ARG A 35 -9.19 -1.88 -3.66
N HIS A 36 -8.29 -0.93 -3.55
CA HIS A 36 -8.06 -0.17 -2.33
C HIS A 36 -8.58 1.26 -2.46
N PHE A 37 -9.09 1.82 -1.38
CA PHE A 37 -9.65 3.16 -1.33
C PHE A 37 -9.26 3.83 -0.02
N HIS A 38 -9.11 5.15 -0.04
CA HIS A 38 -9.12 5.93 1.19
C HIS A 38 -10.47 5.77 1.88
N ILE A 39 -10.45 5.75 3.21
CA ILE A 39 -11.67 5.71 4.04
C ILE A 39 -12.67 6.81 3.61
N LYS A 40 -12.17 8.01 3.28
CA LYS A 40 -12.97 9.14 2.78
C LYS A 40 -13.40 9.03 1.31
N CYS A 41 -12.63 8.32 0.49
CA CYS A 41 -12.92 8.19 -0.94
C CYS A 41 -13.95 7.10 -1.23
N PHE A 42 -14.04 6.12 -0.33
CA PHE A 42 -15.04 5.07 -0.37
C PHE A 42 -16.39 5.62 0.08
N THR A 43 -17.26 5.88 -0.89
CA THR A 43 -18.65 6.25 -0.67
C THR A 43 -19.53 5.19 -1.31
N CYS A 44 -20.58 4.77 -0.63
CA CYS A 44 -21.60 3.91 -1.21
C CYS A 44 -22.20 4.61 -2.43
N LYS A 45 -22.34 3.88 -3.54
CA LYS A 45 -23.16 4.31 -4.67
C LYS A 45 -24.47 3.55 -4.62
#